data_AF-A0A3B3YB46-F1
#
_entry.id   AF-A0A3B3YB46-F1
#
_cell.length_a   1.000
_cell.length_b   1.000
_cell.length_c   1.000
_cell.angle_alpha   90.00
_cell.angle_beta   90.00
_cell.angle_gamma   90.00
#
_symmetry.space_group_name_H-M   'P 1'
#
loop_
_entity.id
_entity.type
_entity.pdbx_description
1 polymer ?
#
loop_
_entity_poly.entity_id
_entity_poly.type
_entity_poly.pdbx_seq_one_letter_code
_entity_poly.pdbx_strand_id
1 'polypeptide(L)'
;MGRKVTLSTCSLNQWVLDFEGNTERILKSIEVAKANGAKYRLGPELEICGYGCADHFYESDTLLHSFQALKTLLESPVTQDIICDVGM
;
A
#
# COMPACT_ATOMS: atom_id res chain seq x y z
N MET A 1 16.17 -28.40 9.81
CA MET A 1 16.71 -27.17 9.18
C MET A 1 15.57 -26.17 9.04
N GLY A 2 15.63 -25.03 9.75
CA GLY A 2 14.64 -23.96 9.57
C GLY A 2 14.89 -23.21 8.27
N ARG A 3 13.83 -22.84 7.54
CA ARG A 3 13.91 -21.92 6.40
C ARG A 3 13.80 -20.49 6.94
N LYS A 4 14.64 -19.58 6.43
CA LYS A 4 14.57 -18.15 6.78
C LYS A 4 13.56 -17.46 5.88
N VAL A 5 12.85 -16.47 6.44
CA VAL A 5 11.99 -15.55 5.70
C VAL A 5 12.34 -14.13 6.09
N THR A 6 12.21 -13.20 5.14
CA THR A 6 12.39 -11.76 5.37
C THR A 6 11.06 -11.09 5.12
N LEU A 7 10.61 -10.31 6.09
CA LEU A 7 9.36 -9.54 6.04
C LEU A 7 9.70 -8.07 6.25
N SER A 8 8.88 -7.17 5.70
CA SER A 8 9.01 -5.73 5.89
C SER A 8 7.72 -5.15 6.46
N THR A 9 7.86 -4.17 7.35
CA THR A 9 6.80 -3.25 7.72
C THR A 9 7.22 -1.83 7.35
N CYS A 10 6.29 -0.89 7.32
CA CYS A 10 6.58 0.51 7.03
C CYS A 10 5.63 1.45 7.76
N SER A 11 6.08 2.70 7.92
CA SER A 11 5.24 3.83 8.30
C SER A 11 5.30 4.82 7.15
N LEU A 12 4.14 5.15 6.59
CA LEU A 12 4.02 6.07 5.45
C LEU A 12 3.35 7.36 5.91
N ASN A 13 3.88 8.47 5.42
CA ASN A 13 3.28 9.79 5.63
C ASN A 13 2.19 10.03 4.58
N GLN A 14 1.09 9.28 4.70
CA GLN A 14 -0.05 9.38 3.79
C GLN A 14 -0.81 10.69 4.00
N TRP A 15 -1.43 11.16 2.93
CA TRP A 15 -2.34 12.29 2.99
C TRP A 15 -3.73 11.84 2.59
N VAL A 16 -4.70 12.14 3.45
CA VAL A 16 -6.13 11.91 3.25
C VAL A 16 -6.57 12.40 1.86
N LEU A 17 -7.20 11.50 1.08
CA LEU A 17 -7.69 11.70 -0.30
C LEU A 17 -6.62 11.96 -1.38
N ASP A 18 -5.32 11.93 -1.04
CA ASP A 18 -4.21 11.99 -2.01
C ASP A 18 -3.96 10.61 -2.62
N PHE A 19 -4.90 10.08 -3.40
CA PHE A 19 -4.82 8.72 -3.95
C PHE A 19 -3.57 8.51 -4.82
N GLU A 20 -3.16 9.52 -5.58
CA GLU A 20 -1.95 9.47 -6.42
C GLU A 20 -0.69 9.39 -5.55
N GLY A 21 -0.48 10.36 -4.66
CA GLY A 21 0.71 10.37 -3.81
C GLY A 21 0.75 9.20 -2.83
N ASN A 22 -0.39 8.75 -2.30
CA ASN A 22 -0.47 7.57 -1.45
C ASN A 22 -0.06 6.31 -2.21
N THR A 23 -0.53 6.15 -3.46
CA THR A 23 -0.12 5.04 -4.33
C THR A 23 1.38 5.06 -4.60
N GLU A 24 1.96 6.22 -4.91
CA GLU A 24 3.40 6.37 -5.12
C GLU A 24 4.22 5.96 -3.89
N ARG A 25 3.81 6.41 -2.70
CA ARG A 25 4.47 6.06 -1.43
C ARG A 25 4.38 4.57 -1.12
N ILE A 26 3.23 3.94 -1.39
CA ILE A 26 3.05 2.48 -1.25
C ILE A 26 4.02 1.75 -2.19
N LEU A 27 4.01 2.08 -3.49
CA LEU A 27 4.92 1.47 -4.48
C LEU A 27 6.38 1.65 -4.09
N LYS A 28 6.76 2.84 -3.62
CA LYS A 28 8.14 3.08 -3.18
C LYS A 28 8.53 2.21 -1.99
N SER A 29 7.63 2.03 -1.02
CA SER A 29 7.91 1.16 0.13
C SER A 29 8.03 -0.31 -0.26
N ILE A 30 7.25 -0.77 -1.24
CA ILE A 30 7.32 -2.14 -1.79
C ILE A 30 8.65 -2.33 -2.53
N GLU A 31 9.07 -1.36 -3.33
CA GLU A 31 10.38 -1.37 -4.01
C GLU A 31 11.52 -1.49 -3.00
N VAL A 32 11.50 -0.69 -1.93
CA VAL A 32 12.50 -0.74 -0.85
C VAL A 32 12.47 -2.09 -0.12
N ALA A 33 11.28 -2.64 0.17
CA ALA A 33 11.15 -3.96 0.79
C ALA A 33 11.76 -5.07 -0.08
N LYS A 34 11.50 -5.04 -1.39
CA LYS A 34 12.08 -5.99 -2.36
C LYS A 34 13.59 -5.87 -2.46
N ALA A 35 14.12 -4.64 -2.50
CA ALA A 35 15.56 -4.40 -2.53
C ALA A 35 16.27 -4.97 -1.28
N ASN A 36 15.56 -5.04 -0.14
CA ASN A 36 16.03 -5.66 1.10
C ASN A 36 15.70 -7.16 1.21
N GLY A 37 15.21 -7.79 0.14
CA GLY A 37 14.94 -9.23 0.07
C GLY A 37 13.67 -9.68 0.78
N ALA A 38 12.75 -8.77 1.13
CA ALA A 38 11.48 -9.14 1.75
C ALA A 38 10.57 -9.90 0.77
N LYS A 39 9.82 -10.87 1.30
CA LYS A 39 8.78 -11.62 0.57
C LYS A 39 7.36 -11.26 0.98
N TYR A 40 7.24 -10.39 1.96
CA TYR A 40 5.98 -9.82 2.43
C TYR A 40 6.24 -8.40 2.92
N ARG A 41 5.35 -7.47 2.57
CA ARG A 41 5.34 -6.08 3.03
C ARG A 41 3.99 -5.78 3.66
N LEU A 42 4.01 -5.32 4.91
CA LEU A 42 2.86 -4.78 5.64
C LEU A 42 2.89 -3.25 5.62
N GLY A 43 1.77 -2.63 5.24
CA GLY A 43 1.56 -1.20 5.37
C GLY A 43 0.72 -0.78 6.58
N PRO A 44 0.58 0.54 6.81
CA PRO A 44 -0.33 1.08 7.82
C PRO A 44 -1.82 0.87 7.48
N GLU A 45 -2.66 1.06 8.48
CA GLU A 45 -4.11 1.06 8.33
C GLU A 45 -4.60 2.11 7.32
N LEU A 46 -5.53 1.71 6.45
CA LEU A 46 -6.18 2.58 5.44
C LEU A 46 -5.20 3.42 4.61
N GLU A 47 -4.01 2.90 4.32
CA GLU A 47 -2.96 3.68 3.65
C GLU A 47 -3.30 4.11 2.22
N ILE A 48 -4.23 3.46 1.52
CA ILE A 48 -4.63 3.86 0.16
C ILE A 48 -5.35 5.21 0.17
N CYS A 49 -6.39 5.34 0.98
CA CYS A 49 -7.18 6.58 1.09
C CYS A 49 -6.61 7.56 2.14
N GLY A 50 -5.79 7.06 3.06
CA GLY A 50 -5.34 7.75 4.26
C GLY A 50 -6.32 7.58 5.41
N TYR A 51 -5.82 7.21 6.60
CA TYR A 51 -6.65 6.90 7.77
C TYR A 51 -7.64 8.02 8.16
N GLY A 52 -7.23 9.28 8.02
CA GLY A 52 -7.97 10.44 8.50
C GLY A 52 -9.11 10.95 7.61
N CYS A 53 -9.71 10.14 6.73
CA CYS A 53 -10.80 10.59 5.84
C CYS A 53 -12.06 11.09 6.56
N ALA A 54 -12.30 10.67 7.81
CA ALA A 54 -13.50 11.06 8.56
C ALA A 54 -14.79 10.83 7.74
N ASP A 55 -15.68 11.82 7.63
CA ASP A 55 -16.96 11.67 6.94
C ASP A 55 -16.83 11.43 5.42
N HIS A 56 -15.66 11.64 4.82
CA HIS A 56 -15.41 11.24 3.43
C HIS A 56 -15.55 9.73 3.22
N PHE A 57 -15.50 8.90 4.27
CA PHE A 57 -15.83 7.47 4.15
C PHE A 57 -17.30 7.22 3.72
N TYR A 58 -18.20 8.19 3.89
CA TYR A 58 -19.58 8.11 3.39
C TYR A 58 -19.72 8.51 1.92
N GLU A 59 -18.68 9.08 1.31
CA GLU A 59 -18.67 9.44 -0.10
C GLU A 59 -18.26 8.23 -0.94
N SER A 60 -19.09 7.88 -1.94
CA SER A 60 -18.81 6.75 -2.84
C SER A 60 -17.47 6.89 -3.57
N ASP A 61 -17.03 8.13 -3.77
CA ASP A 61 -15.80 8.46 -4.50
C ASP A 61 -14.57 7.98 -3.72
N THR A 62 -14.62 7.93 -2.38
CA THR A 62 -13.54 7.35 -1.57
C THR A 62 -13.33 5.88 -1.91
N LEU A 63 -14.41 5.09 -1.99
CA LEU A 63 -14.31 3.69 -2.40
C LEU A 63 -13.85 3.55 -3.86
N LEU A 64 -14.42 4.36 -4.76
CA LEU A 64 -14.10 4.32 -6.19
C LEU A 64 -12.60 4.56 -6.43
N HIS A 65 -12.06 5.63 -5.86
CA HIS A 65 -10.66 6.00 -6.04
C HIS A 65 -9.72 5.05 -5.30
N SER A 66 -10.12 4.52 -4.13
CA SER A 66 -9.37 3.43 -3.49
C SER A 66 -9.25 2.19 -4.39
N PHE A 67 -10.32 1.79 -5.08
CA PHE A 67 -10.26 0.66 -6.03
C PHE A 67 -9.40 0.97 -7.27
N GLN A 68 -9.41 2.21 -7.75
CA GLN A 68 -8.55 2.63 -8.85
C GLN A 68 -7.07 2.62 -8.45
N ALA A 69 -6.74 3.11 -7.25
CA ALA A 69 -5.40 3.01 -6.68
C ALA A 69 -4.97 1.54 -6.49
N LEU A 70 -5.86 0.69 -5.96
CA LEU A 70 -5.60 -0.75 -5.82
C LEU A 70 -5.32 -1.41 -7.18
N LYS A 71 -6.09 -1.05 -8.22
CA LYS A 71 -5.82 -1.52 -9.58
C LYS A 71 -4.40 -1.15 -10.03
N THR A 72 -3.96 0.09 -9.79
CA THR A 72 -2.59 0.54 -10.10
C THR A 72 -1.53 -0.30 -9.36
N LEU A 73 -1.76 -0.64 -8.09
CA LEU A 73 -0.87 -1.52 -7.33
C LEU A 73 -0.81 -2.94 -7.93
N LEU A 74 -1.95 -3.49 -8.35
CA LEU A 74 -2.05 -4.82 -8.96
C LEU A 74 -1.38 -4.90 -10.35
N GLU A 75 -1.46 -3.84 -11.14
CA GLU A 75 -0.86 -3.77 -12.48
C GLU A 75 0.64 -3.44 -12.45
N SER A 76 1.17 -2.96 -11.32
CA SER A 76 2.55 -2.54 -11.20
C SER A 76 3.53 -3.74 -11.15
N PRO A 77 4.54 -3.81 -12.03
CA PRO A 77 5.59 -4.84 -11.96
C PRO A 77 6.38 -4.85 -10.64
N VAL A 78 6.36 -3.73 -9.91
CA VAL A 78 7.00 -3.62 -8.60
C VAL A 78 6.39 -4.59 -7.59
N THR A 79 5.11 -4.95 -7.70
CA THR A 79 4.42 -5.83 -6.74
C THR A 79 4.59 -7.32 -7.03
N GLN A 80 5.25 -7.69 -8.13
CA GLN A 80 5.49 -9.09 -8.48
C GLN A 80 6.42 -9.80 -7.46
N ASP A 81 6.18 -11.08 -7.16
CA ASP A 81 6.99 -11.92 -6.27
C ASP A 81 7.16 -11.43 -4.81
N ILE A 82 6.25 -10.57 -4.34
CA ILE A 82 6.13 -10.11 -2.95
C ILE A 82 4.64 -10.05 -2.56
N ILE A 83 4.29 -10.54 -1.37
CA ILE A 83 2.94 -10.33 -0.83
C ILE A 83 2.83 -8.89 -0.32
N CYS A 84 1.81 -8.17 -0.75
CA CYS A 84 1.54 -6.80 -0.33
C CYS A 84 0.26 -6.76 0.48
N ASP A 85 0.37 -6.40 1.75
CA ASP A 85 -0.77 -6.16 2.64
C ASP A 85 -0.99 -4.65 2.74
N VAL A 86 -2.16 -4.20 2.27
CA VAL A 86 -2.56 -2.80 2.11
C VAL A 86 -3.98 -2.59 2.64
N GLY A 87 -4.25 -1.41 3.21
CA GLY A 87 -5.58 -1.01 3.67
C GLY A 87 -6.23 0.04 2.78
N MET A 88 -7.56 -0.02 2.59
CA MET A 88 -8.36 0.96 1.85
C MET A 88 -9.72 1.22 2.48
#